data_AF-A0AA88RYR2-F1
#
_entry.id   AF-A0AA88RYR2-F1
#
_cell.length_a   1.000
_cell.length_b   1.000
_cell.length_c   1.000
_cell.angle_alpha   90.00
_cell.angle_beta   90.00
_cell.angle_gamma   90.00
#
_symmetry.space_group_name_H-M   'P 1'
#
loop_
_entity.id
_entity.type
_entity.pdbx_description
1 polymer ?
#
loop_
_entity_poly.entity_id
_entity_poly.type
_entity_poly.pdbx_seq_one_letter_code
_entity_poly.pdbx_strand_id
1 'polypeptide(L)'
;MWKLIYSEGRDDPELKSYNNHLGRQFWEFHPNLGTTEERAQIEKLREEFTKNRFQVKESSDLLFRLQFARENPLEKKLPPQVKVGSSEEVSEEAVETTLRRALRYFSTLQTDDGFRPGDYAGIMFLLPGVVIALSVIGALDTGLSQEHQRELCRYIYNHQNVDGGWGFHIEGPSSMFSTALNYVAMRLLGEEMDGGDGAMEKARNWILDHGRMWCHCRMVYLPMSYLYGKRFVGPVNSTILSLRGELYTRPYHEIDWDMTRNECAKLVLNGLNKFIEPLLMTWPFSKLRKKALSTVMQHIQYEDESTQYALNMICRWVDDPNSKANKLHLSRIKDYLWVAEDGMKWKAYNGSQVWDVVLAVQAILGTKLSDEFGSVLKRANEFIKGSQITINSSANLSPWYRDNSIGGWSFSTMDHAWILSDCTGESLKVWDLGSMHSHTGHGWEPKAWLMVARLIKVAFAAEELVYKNLQGNKSHLVNTAWAMLALLEAGQGKIDSTPLHRAAKVLINYQMENGDFPEQELVGVFNNNSMITYASYRNVFPIWALGKYLNDVLIPSRSL
;
A
#
# COMPACT_ATOMS: atom_id res chain seq x y z
N MET A 1 8.85 22.45 1.90
CA MET A 1 7.69 21.71 2.45
C MET A 1 7.16 20.78 1.36
N TRP A 2 6.77 19.57 1.74
CA TRP A 2 6.12 18.62 0.84
C TRP A 2 4.67 19.04 0.59
N LYS A 3 4.24 18.99 -0.67
CA LYS A 3 2.87 19.24 -1.11
C LYS A 3 2.33 17.97 -1.77
N LEU A 4 1.16 17.53 -1.33
CA LEU A 4 0.45 16.45 -2.01
C LEU A 4 -0.17 16.98 -3.31
N ILE A 5 0.10 16.29 -4.41
CA ILE A 5 -0.48 16.53 -5.73
C ILE A 5 -1.34 15.33 -6.09
N TYR A 6 -2.53 15.56 -6.65
CA TYR A 6 -3.47 14.51 -7.01
C TYR A 6 -4.17 14.78 -8.34
N SER A 7 -4.53 13.72 -9.06
CA SER A 7 -5.17 13.74 -10.39
C SER A 7 -4.50 14.61 -11.46
N GLU A 8 -3.23 14.97 -11.26
CA GLU A 8 -2.44 15.78 -12.17
C GLU A 8 -1.36 14.94 -12.87
N GLY A 9 -0.87 15.45 -14.00
CA GLY A 9 0.11 14.72 -14.83
C GLY A 9 0.37 15.30 -16.21
N ARG A 10 -0.40 16.32 -16.65
CA ARG A 10 -0.35 16.88 -18.02
C ARG A 10 0.95 17.62 -18.33
N ASP A 11 1.69 18.04 -17.30
CA ASP A 11 2.94 18.79 -17.46
C ASP A 11 4.15 17.88 -17.74
N ASP A 12 3.98 16.56 -17.64
CA ASP A 12 4.98 15.55 -17.98
C ASP A 12 4.59 14.86 -19.30
N PRO A 13 5.27 15.14 -20.42
CA PRO A 13 4.92 14.59 -21.73
C PRO A 13 5.23 13.09 -21.85
N GLU A 14 6.00 12.52 -20.92
CA GLU A 14 6.25 11.09 -20.80
C GLU A 14 5.16 10.37 -20.01
N LEU A 15 4.32 11.08 -19.25
CA LEU A 15 3.26 10.48 -18.45
C LEU A 15 2.00 10.22 -19.29
N LYS A 16 1.61 8.95 -19.43
CA LYS A 16 0.40 8.54 -20.16
C LYS A 16 -0.68 8.07 -19.21
N SER A 17 -1.95 8.34 -19.51
CA SER A 17 -3.08 7.83 -18.71
C SER A 17 -4.28 7.50 -19.56
N TYR A 18 -5.08 6.52 -19.11
CA TYR A 18 -6.35 6.15 -19.73
C TYR A 18 -7.56 6.93 -19.19
N ASN A 19 -7.42 7.61 -18.04
CA ASN A 19 -8.48 8.39 -17.40
C ASN A 19 -8.05 9.81 -16.99
N ASN A 20 -7.12 10.42 -17.74
CA ASN A 20 -6.59 11.76 -17.45
C ASN A 20 -5.98 11.88 -16.03
N HIS A 21 -5.31 10.83 -15.57
CA HIS A 21 -4.65 10.71 -14.27
C HIS A 21 -5.59 10.71 -13.06
N LEU A 22 -6.90 10.57 -13.25
CA LEU A 22 -7.86 10.53 -12.15
C LEU A 22 -7.45 9.47 -11.11
N GLY A 23 -7.29 9.91 -9.86
CA GLY A 23 -6.87 9.08 -8.72
C GLY A 23 -5.35 8.96 -8.52
N ARG A 24 -4.53 9.50 -9.42
CA ARG A 24 -3.07 9.59 -9.21
C ARG A 24 -2.79 10.44 -7.96
N GLN A 25 -1.79 10.06 -7.18
CA GLN A 25 -1.36 10.78 -5.97
C GLN A 25 0.15 10.67 -5.81
N PHE A 26 0.81 11.80 -5.54
CA PHE A 26 2.26 11.87 -5.33
C PHE A 26 2.65 13.15 -4.60
N TRP A 27 3.87 13.18 -4.05
CA TRP A 27 4.37 14.31 -3.27
C TRP A 27 5.45 15.09 -4.03
N GLU A 28 5.39 16.42 -3.95
CA GLU A 28 6.43 17.31 -4.48
C GLU A 28 6.99 18.24 -3.40
N PHE A 29 8.31 18.42 -3.40
CA PHE A 29 8.95 19.32 -2.46
C PHE A 29 9.05 20.73 -3.03
N HIS A 30 8.51 21.70 -2.30
CA HIS A 30 8.63 23.12 -2.62
C HIS A 30 9.40 23.87 -1.51
N PRO A 31 10.60 24.40 -1.77
CA PRO A 31 11.44 25.01 -0.73
C PRO A 31 10.81 26.26 -0.11
N ASN A 32 9.96 26.97 -0.86
CA ASN A 32 9.34 28.23 -0.44
C ASN A 32 7.88 28.09 0.01
N LEU A 33 7.35 26.87 0.06
CA LEU A 33 5.96 26.64 0.46
C LEU A 33 5.78 26.63 1.98
N GLY A 34 4.69 27.24 2.45
CA GLY A 34 4.21 27.28 3.83
C GLY A 34 4.99 28.17 4.79
N THR A 35 4.32 28.58 5.87
CA THR A 35 4.83 29.54 6.88
C THR A 35 5.89 28.91 7.78
N THR A 36 6.59 29.75 8.55
CA THR A 36 7.58 29.28 9.54
C THR A 36 6.94 28.35 10.57
N GLU A 37 5.73 28.68 11.03
CA GLU A 37 4.97 27.92 12.02
C GLU A 37 4.55 26.55 11.45
N GLU A 38 4.10 26.51 10.21
CA GLU A 38 3.71 25.26 9.55
C GLU A 38 4.92 24.33 9.35
N ARG A 39 6.07 24.87 8.96
CA ARG A 39 7.31 24.10 8.85
C ARG A 39 7.75 23.57 10.22
N ALA A 40 7.70 24.41 11.25
CA ALA A 40 8.03 24.00 12.62
C ALA A 40 7.08 22.92 13.15
N GLN A 41 5.79 22.99 12.81
CA GLN A 41 4.82 21.96 13.16
C GLN A 41 5.16 20.62 12.51
N ILE A 42 5.52 20.62 11.22
CA ILE A 42 5.92 19.39 10.51
C ILE A 42 7.19 18.78 11.13
N GLU A 43 8.22 19.58 11.44
CA GLU A 43 9.43 19.06 12.09
C GLU A 43 9.13 18.52 13.48
N LYS A 44 8.28 19.19 14.25
CA LYS A 44 7.83 18.68 15.56
C LYS A 44 7.17 17.30 15.45
N LEU A 45 6.30 17.08 14.46
CA LEU A 45 5.67 15.78 14.23
C LEU A 45 6.70 14.68 13.91
N ARG A 46 7.72 15.01 13.11
CA ARG A 46 8.81 14.10 12.76
C ARG A 46 9.68 13.73 13.96
N GLU A 47 10.01 14.72 14.78
CA GLU A 47 10.75 14.54 16.03
C GLU A 47 9.96 13.68 17.02
N GLU A 48 8.65 13.95 17.16
CA GLU A 48 7.75 13.18 18.00
C GLU A 48 7.64 11.73 17.54
N PHE A 49 7.53 11.46 16.24
CA PHE A 49 7.55 10.10 15.71
C PHE A 49 8.89 9.42 16.01
N THR A 50 9.99 10.09 15.67
CA THR A 50 11.36 9.56 15.86
C THR A 50 11.64 9.19 17.31
N LYS A 51 11.15 9.99 18.26
CA LYS A 51 11.27 9.75 19.70
C LYS A 51 10.47 8.51 20.15
N ASN A 52 9.33 8.25 19.53
CA ASN A 52 8.40 7.18 19.90
C ASN A 52 8.48 5.94 18.98
N ARG A 53 9.41 5.90 18.01
CA ARG A 53 9.52 4.88 16.94
C ARG A 53 9.60 3.40 17.37
N PHE A 54 9.90 3.15 18.64
CA PHE A 54 9.93 1.80 19.21
C PHE A 54 8.60 1.39 19.87
N GLN A 55 7.71 2.35 20.13
CA GLN A 55 6.39 2.16 20.72
C GLN A 55 5.27 2.34 19.70
N VAL A 56 5.45 3.29 18.77
CA VAL A 56 4.54 3.57 17.66
C VAL A 56 5.24 3.16 16.38
N LYS A 57 4.65 2.22 15.66
CA LYS A 57 5.18 1.69 14.40
C LYS A 57 4.47 2.27 13.18
N GLU A 58 3.18 2.55 13.27
CA GLU A 58 2.41 3.06 12.15
C GLU A 58 2.32 4.59 12.16
N SER A 59 2.48 5.22 11.00
CA SER A 59 2.23 6.65 10.82
C SER A 59 0.75 6.93 10.64
N SER A 60 0.29 8.07 11.13
CA SER A 60 -1.10 8.51 11.11
C SER A 60 -1.46 9.42 9.91
N ASP A 61 -0.59 9.53 8.90
CA ASP A 61 -0.73 10.43 7.74
C ASP A 61 -0.87 11.92 8.14
N LEU A 62 -0.10 12.37 9.14
CA LEU A 62 -0.32 13.68 9.74
C LEU A 62 0.02 14.83 8.79
N LEU A 63 1.00 14.66 7.90
CA LEU A 63 1.36 15.69 6.91
C LEU A 63 0.21 15.92 5.91
N PHE A 64 -0.37 14.84 5.38
CA PHE A 64 -1.55 14.89 4.51
C PHE A 64 -2.73 15.54 5.23
N ARG A 65 -3.03 15.08 6.46
CA ARG A 65 -4.18 15.57 7.24
C ARG A 65 -4.05 17.04 7.61
N LEU A 66 -2.85 17.52 7.93
CA LEU A 66 -2.60 18.95 8.18
C LEU A 66 -2.81 19.78 6.91
N GLN A 67 -2.34 19.31 5.76
CA GLN A 67 -2.54 20.02 4.50
C GLN A 67 -4.04 20.12 4.17
N PHE A 68 -4.78 19.01 4.25
CA PHE A 68 -6.21 18.96 3.93
C PHE A 68 -7.07 19.69 4.95
N ALA A 69 -6.68 19.75 6.24
CA ALA A 69 -7.38 20.56 7.22
C ALA A 69 -7.39 22.06 6.88
N ARG A 70 -6.39 22.55 6.12
CA ARG A 70 -6.33 23.93 5.63
C ARG A 70 -7.06 24.11 4.31
N GLU A 71 -6.89 23.18 3.39
CA GLU A 71 -7.47 23.26 2.05
C GLU A 71 -9.00 23.03 2.08
N ASN A 72 -9.44 22.11 2.94
CA ASN A 72 -10.84 21.72 3.13
C ASN A 72 -11.24 21.89 4.61
N PRO A 73 -11.32 23.12 5.13
CA PRO A 73 -11.67 23.33 6.53
C PRO A 73 -13.07 22.81 6.83
N LEU A 74 -13.29 22.34 8.07
CA LEU A 74 -14.60 21.93 8.54
C LEU A 74 -15.60 23.08 8.46
N GLU A 75 -16.54 23.01 7.50
CA GLU A 75 -17.55 24.06 7.30
C GLU A 75 -18.49 24.23 8.51
N LYS A 76 -18.77 23.14 9.22
CA LYS A 76 -19.67 23.10 10.38
C LYS A 76 -18.93 22.67 11.62
N LYS A 77 -19.12 23.42 12.71
CA LYS A 77 -18.60 23.06 14.04
C LYS A 77 -19.05 21.64 14.40
N LEU A 78 -18.11 20.84 14.91
CA LEU A 78 -18.41 19.50 15.40
C LEU A 78 -19.25 19.61 16.69
N PRO A 79 -20.31 18.80 16.84
CA PRO A 79 -20.98 18.62 18.13
C PRO A 79 -19.97 18.22 19.23
N PRO A 80 -20.27 18.41 20.52
CA PRO A 80 -19.39 17.96 21.60
C PRO A 80 -19.03 16.47 21.47
N GLN A 81 -17.81 16.12 21.89
CA GLN A 81 -17.37 14.73 21.92
C GLN A 81 -18.24 13.93 22.90
N VAL A 82 -18.67 12.76 22.46
CA VAL A 82 -19.44 11.83 23.29
C VAL A 82 -18.50 10.81 23.92
N LYS A 83 -18.70 10.55 25.21
CA LYS A 83 -18.12 9.41 25.93
C LYS A 83 -19.25 8.68 26.64
N VAL A 84 -19.19 7.36 26.64
CA VAL A 84 -20.18 6.51 27.29
C VAL A 84 -19.49 5.74 28.41
N GLY A 85 -19.91 5.96 29.65
CA GLY A 85 -19.38 5.32 30.85
C GLY A 85 -19.54 3.80 30.83
N SER A 86 -18.77 3.07 31.64
CA SER A 86 -18.78 1.61 31.66
C SER A 86 -20.17 1.02 31.99
N SER A 87 -20.92 1.68 32.88
CA SER A 87 -22.28 1.32 33.29
C SER A 87 -23.39 2.00 32.48
N GLU A 88 -23.08 2.97 31.61
CA GLU A 88 -24.07 3.72 30.84
C GLU A 88 -24.52 2.93 29.59
N GLU A 89 -25.78 3.02 29.23
CA GLU A 89 -26.28 2.43 27.99
C GLU A 89 -25.93 3.33 26.78
N VAL A 90 -25.73 2.71 25.62
CA VAL A 90 -25.43 3.44 24.38
C VAL A 90 -26.76 3.94 23.79
N SER A 91 -26.95 5.25 23.74
CA SER A 91 -28.16 5.88 23.18
C SER A 91 -28.07 6.12 21.67
N GLU A 92 -29.22 6.29 21.02
CA GLU A 92 -29.35 6.70 19.61
C GLU A 92 -28.60 8.02 19.35
N GLU A 93 -28.84 9.04 20.18
CA GLU A 93 -28.19 10.36 20.07
C GLU A 93 -26.66 10.27 20.18
N ALA A 94 -26.13 9.42 21.06
CA ALA A 94 -24.70 9.22 21.21
C ALA A 94 -24.06 8.67 19.92
N VAL A 95 -24.72 7.68 19.29
CA VAL A 95 -24.25 7.08 18.04
C VAL A 95 -24.38 8.06 16.89
N GLU A 96 -25.52 8.72 16.72
CA GLU A 96 -25.72 9.73 15.67
C GLU A 96 -24.72 10.88 15.77
N THR A 97 -24.47 11.38 16.97
CA THR A 97 -23.48 12.43 17.22
C THR A 97 -22.07 11.97 16.85
N THR A 98 -21.71 10.75 17.25
CA THR A 98 -20.42 10.15 16.90
C THR A 98 -20.27 10.00 15.38
N LEU A 99 -21.30 9.50 14.69
CA LEU A 99 -21.34 9.33 13.24
C LEU A 99 -21.21 10.67 12.51
N ARG A 100 -22.00 11.69 12.90
CA ARG A 100 -21.91 13.04 12.31
C ARG A 100 -20.53 13.65 12.50
N ARG A 101 -19.91 13.47 13.66
CA ARG A 101 -18.54 13.94 13.93
C ARG A 101 -17.53 13.24 13.02
N ALA A 102 -17.61 11.91 12.94
CA ALA A 102 -16.72 11.10 12.11
C ALA A 102 -16.87 11.42 10.62
N LEU A 103 -18.10 11.49 10.12
CA LEU A 103 -18.39 11.78 8.72
C LEU A 103 -17.97 13.20 8.34
N ARG A 104 -18.25 14.22 9.16
CA ARG A 104 -17.81 15.60 8.88
C ARG A 104 -16.30 15.69 8.75
N TYR A 105 -15.55 15.09 9.68
CA TYR A 105 -14.09 15.04 9.59
C TYR A 105 -13.63 14.22 8.39
N PHE A 106 -14.16 13.02 8.19
CA PHE A 106 -13.75 12.14 7.09
C PHE A 106 -14.09 12.69 5.70
N SER A 107 -15.09 13.58 5.59
CA SER A 107 -15.41 14.32 4.37
C SER A 107 -14.36 15.38 4.01
N THR A 108 -13.65 15.97 4.98
CA THR A 108 -12.60 16.96 4.67
C THR A 108 -11.36 16.33 4.04
N LEU A 109 -11.19 15.01 4.19
CA LEU A 109 -10.09 14.24 3.59
C LEU A 109 -10.36 13.85 2.13
N GLN A 110 -11.55 14.14 1.58
CA GLN A 110 -11.89 13.83 0.19
C GLN A 110 -11.33 14.90 -0.76
N THR A 111 -10.71 14.47 -1.85
CA THR A 111 -10.30 15.35 -2.95
C THR A 111 -11.51 15.86 -3.73
N ASP A 112 -11.30 16.90 -4.52
CA ASP A 112 -12.33 17.43 -5.41
C ASP A 112 -12.76 16.44 -6.50
N ASP A 113 -11.87 15.51 -6.85
CA ASP A 113 -12.17 14.42 -7.79
C ASP A 113 -12.77 13.18 -7.12
N GLY A 114 -13.09 13.27 -5.83
CA GLY A 114 -13.96 12.30 -5.14
C GLY A 114 -13.27 11.15 -4.42
N PHE A 115 -11.94 11.01 -4.52
CA PHE A 115 -11.19 9.97 -3.81
C PHE A 115 -10.54 10.48 -2.52
N ARG A 116 -9.92 9.58 -1.75
CA ARG A 116 -9.12 9.93 -0.57
C ARG A 116 -7.70 9.40 -0.76
N PRO A 117 -6.69 10.28 -0.80
CA PRO A 117 -5.29 9.89 -0.73
C PRO A 117 -4.99 9.18 0.60
N GLY A 118 -3.96 8.35 0.62
CA GLY A 118 -3.59 7.64 1.85
C GLY A 118 -2.36 6.75 1.70
N ASP A 119 -1.74 6.48 2.84
CA ASP A 119 -0.65 5.51 2.95
C ASP A 119 -1.12 4.09 2.59
N TYR A 120 -0.27 3.38 1.87
CA TYR A 120 -0.43 1.97 1.51
C TYR A 120 0.93 1.25 1.49
N ALA A 121 1.81 1.60 2.42
CA ALA A 121 3.12 1.00 2.61
C ALA A 121 3.13 0.05 3.82
N GLY A 122 4.32 -0.20 4.39
CA GLY A 122 4.52 -1.10 5.53
C GLY A 122 5.48 -2.24 5.23
N ILE A 123 5.67 -2.61 3.96
CA ILE A 123 6.62 -3.66 3.53
C ILE A 123 8.03 -3.07 3.38
N MET A 124 9.01 -3.63 4.09
CA MET A 124 10.36 -3.03 4.19
C MET A 124 11.35 -3.47 3.11
N PHE A 125 11.01 -4.45 2.24
CA PHE A 125 11.91 -4.91 1.18
C PHE A 125 11.64 -4.28 -0.20
N LEU A 126 10.56 -3.51 -0.36
CA LEU A 126 10.21 -2.88 -1.64
C LEU A 126 11.10 -1.68 -1.95
N LEU A 127 11.20 -0.75 -1.01
CA LEU A 127 11.99 0.47 -1.15
C LEU A 127 13.47 0.19 -1.50
N PRO A 128 14.17 -0.74 -0.81
CA PRO A 128 15.53 -1.10 -1.18
C PRO A 128 15.72 -1.58 -2.62
N GLY A 129 14.78 -2.39 -3.13
CA GLY A 129 14.85 -2.90 -4.50
C GLY A 129 14.86 -1.79 -5.54
N VAL A 130 14.09 -0.73 -5.31
CA VAL A 130 14.02 0.44 -6.19
C VAL A 130 15.27 1.31 -6.09
N VAL A 131 15.76 1.56 -4.88
CA VAL A 131 17.01 2.31 -4.67
C VAL A 131 18.19 1.62 -5.38
N ILE A 132 18.30 0.29 -5.24
CA ILE A 132 19.29 -0.51 -5.95
C ILE A 132 19.11 -0.39 -7.47
N ALA A 133 17.88 -0.54 -7.97
CA ALA A 133 17.61 -0.42 -9.40
C ALA A 133 18.01 0.96 -9.95
N LEU A 134 17.65 2.04 -9.25
CA LEU A 134 17.99 3.42 -9.62
C LEU A 134 19.48 3.68 -9.62
N SER A 135 20.20 3.16 -8.61
CA SER A 135 21.65 3.25 -8.54
C SER A 135 22.31 2.51 -9.72
N VAL A 136 21.87 1.28 -10.02
CA VAL A 136 22.41 0.47 -11.12
C VAL A 136 22.26 1.15 -12.48
N ILE A 137 21.12 1.79 -12.73
CA ILE A 137 20.86 2.48 -14.00
C ILE A 137 21.42 3.91 -14.05
N GLY A 138 22.06 4.38 -12.98
CA GLY A 138 22.63 5.74 -12.89
C GLY A 138 21.58 6.85 -12.82
N ALA A 139 20.36 6.54 -12.34
CA ALA A 139 19.23 7.46 -12.32
C ALA A 139 18.79 7.86 -10.90
N LEU A 140 19.63 7.62 -9.88
CA LEU A 140 19.30 7.93 -8.49
C LEU A 140 18.98 9.42 -8.32
N ASP A 141 19.87 10.32 -8.74
CA ASP A 141 19.69 11.77 -8.57
C ASP A 141 18.65 12.36 -9.54
N THR A 142 18.40 11.71 -10.67
CA THR A 142 17.37 12.13 -11.63
C THR A 142 15.98 11.68 -11.21
N GLY A 143 15.86 10.49 -10.59
CA GLY A 143 14.60 9.92 -10.14
C GLY A 143 14.21 10.35 -8.73
N LEU A 144 15.19 10.66 -7.87
CA LEU A 144 15.00 11.04 -6.48
C LEU A 144 15.84 12.28 -6.16
N SER A 145 15.17 13.42 -5.93
CA SER A 145 15.87 14.62 -5.48
C SER A 145 16.49 14.41 -4.09
N GLN A 146 17.42 15.29 -3.69
CA GLN A 146 18.05 15.23 -2.37
C GLN A 146 17.04 15.18 -1.21
N GLU A 147 15.91 15.87 -1.34
CA GLU A 147 14.84 15.84 -0.34
C GLU A 147 14.13 14.49 -0.30
N HIS A 148 13.90 13.84 -1.46
CA HIS A 148 13.38 12.47 -1.47
C HIS A 148 14.36 11.55 -0.73
N GLN A 149 15.65 11.59 -1.08
CA GLN A 149 16.68 10.74 -0.47
C GLN A 149 16.73 10.91 1.07
N ARG A 150 16.67 12.17 1.57
CA ARG A 150 16.61 12.45 3.01
C ARG A 150 15.39 11.84 3.70
N GLU A 151 14.21 11.96 3.09
CA GLU A 151 12.98 11.40 3.66
C GLU A 151 12.96 9.86 3.61
N LEU A 152 13.55 9.26 2.57
CA LEU A 152 13.73 7.81 2.47
C LEU A 152 14.65 7.30 3.59
N CYS A 153 15.78 7.97 3.83
CA CYS A 153 16.66 7.66 4.97
C CYS A 153 15.93 7.78 6.30
N ARG A 154 15.14 8.85 6.51
CA ARG A 154 14.34 9.05 7.72
C ARG A 154 13.38 7.87 7.97
N TYR A 155 12.69 7.41 6.94
CA TYR A 155 11.79 6.26 7.03
C TYR A 155 12.55 4.98 7.42
N ILE A 156 13.66 4.68 6.74
CA ILE A 156 14.46 3.49 7.03
C ILE A 156 14.98 3.54 8.48
N TYR A 157 15.48 4.69 8.95
CA TYR A 157 15.94 4.84 10.34
C TYR A 157 14.83 4.70 11.38
N ASN A 158 13.65 5.25 11.11
CA ASN A 158 12.53 5.16 12.04
C ASN A 158 12.02 3.73 12.24
N HIS A 159 12.13 2.89 11.21
CA HIS A 159 11.65 1.51 11.26
C HIS A 159 12.73 0.47 11.57
N GLN A 160 13.92 0.91 11.96
CA GLN A 160 14.94 0.01 12.49
C GLN A 160 14.53 -0.51 13.87
N ASN A 161 14.66 -1.82 14.09
CA ASN A 161 14.41 -2.42 15.40
C ASN A 161 15.55 -2.12 16.38
N VAL A 162 15.28 -2.31 17.68
CA VAL A 162 16.26 -2.07 18.76
C VAL A 162 17.51 -2.91 18.59
N ASP A 163 17.38 -4.11 18.02
CA ASP A 163 18.47 -5.03 17.71
C ASP A 163 19.31 -4.62 16.48
N GLY A 164 18.95 -3.52 15.80
CA GLY A 164 19.62 -3.01 14.60
C GLY A 164 19.08 -3.54 13.29
N GLY A 165 18.24 -4.57 13.30
CA GLY A 165 17.69 -5.15 12.07
C GLY A 165 16.42 -4.48 11.57
N TRP A 166 15.92 -4.96 10.43
CA TRP A 166 14.61 -4.61 9.87
C TRP A 166 13.79 -5.87 9.60
N GLY A 167 12.49 -5.83 9.89
CA GLY A 167 11.56 -6.92 9.61
C GLY A 167 11.04 -6.95 8.18
N PHE A 168 10.24 -7.97 7.80
CA PHE A 168 9.55 -8.01 6.50
C PHE A 168 8.57 -6.82 6.31
N HIS A 169 8.05 -6.33 7.42
CA HIS A 169 7.19 -5.15 7.53
C HIS A 169 7.57 -4.33 8.78
N ILE A 170 7.02 -3.12 8.93
CA ILE A 170 7.38 -2.15 10.01
C ILE A 170 7.15 -2.65 11.44
N GLU A 171 6.22 -3.59 11.64
CA GLU A 171 5.97 -4.25 12.94
C GLU A 171 6.68 -5.60 13.11
N GLY A 172 7.36 -6.08 12.07
CA GLY A 172 7.93 -7.42 12.03
C GLY A 172 9.25 -7.51 12.81
N PRO A 173 9.56 -8.67 13.41
CA PRO A 173 10.89 -8.92 13.95
C PRO A 173 11.93 -8.86 12.83
N SER A 174 13.15 -8.49 13.18
CA SER A 174 14.25 -8.36 12.24
C SER A 174 14.47 -9.65 11.43
N SER A 175 14.68 -9.51 10.13
CA SER A 175 14.91 -10.61 9.20
C SER A 175 16.16 -10.36 8.35
N MET A 176 16.82 -11.43 7.92
CA MET A 176 18.01 -11.31 7.06
C MET A 176 17.72 -10.55 5.77
N PHE A 177 16.58 -10.85 5.15
CA PHE A 177 16.22 -10.25 3.88
C PHE A 177 16.12 -8.74 3.95
N SER A 178 15.24 -8.28 4.82
CA SER A 178 14.96 -6.86 4.95
C SER A 178 16.15 -6.11 5.52
N THR A 179 16.90 -6.73 6.45
CA THR A 179 18.05 -6.06 7.05
C THR A 179 19.17 -5.82 6.03
N ALA A 180 19.55 -6.84 5.26
CA ALA A 180 20.57 -6.70 4.23
C ALA A 180 20.17 -5.72 3.14
N LEU A 181 18.90 -5.78 2.70
CA LEU A 181 18.39 -4.88 1.67
C LEU A 181 18.35 -3.42 2.13
N ASN A 182 17.80 -3.12 3.31
CA ASN A 182 17.74 -1.75 3.83
C ASN A 182 19.13 -1.19 4.10
N TYR A 183 20.07 -1.99 4.63
CA TYR A 183 21.46 -1.57 4.78
C TYR A 183 22.10 -1.16 3.45
N VAL A 184 21.94 -1.97 2.39
CA VAL A 184 22.45 -1.64 1.06
C VAL A 184 21.79 -0.38 0.52
N ALA A 185 20.47 -0.22 0.67
CA ALA A 185 19.76 0.97 0.21
C ALA A 185 20.32 2.24 0.86
N MET A 186 20.57 2.22 2.17
CA MET A 186 21.15 3.35 2.91
C MET A 186 22.55 3.72 2.42
N ARG A 187 23.43 2.73 2.17
CA ARG A 187 24.77 2.98 1.60
C ARG A 187 24.71 3.57 0.19
N LEU A 188 23.71 3.19 -0.61
CA LEU A 188 23.49 3.75 -1.94
C LEU A 188 22.89 5.17 -1.91
N LEU A 189 22.15 5.52 -0.84
CA LEU A 189 21.64 6.86 -0.58
C LEU A 189 22.69 7.81 0.06
N GLY A 190 23.93 7.33 0.27
CA GLY A 190 25.05 8.15 0.72
C GLY A 190 25.30 8.15 2.24
N GLU A 191 24.61 7.30 3.01
CA GLU A 191 24.88 7.14 4.45
C GLU A 191 26.21 6.40 4.66
N GLU A 192 27.03 6.83 5.63
CA GLU A 192 28.29 6.17 5.99
C GLU A 192 28.11 4.96 6.91
N MET A 193 29.16 4.14 7.07
CA MET A 193 29.12 2.93 7.90
C MET A 193 28.80 3.22 9.38
N ASP A 194 29.15 4.41 9.87
CA ASP A 194 28.87 4.94 11.21
C ASP A 194 27.68 5.92 11.23
N GLY A 195 26.91 6.00 10.13
CA GLY A 195 25.76 6.89 9.98
C GLY A 195 24.56 6.54 10.87
N GLY A 196 23.68 7.53 11.08
CA GLY A 196 22.40 7.37 11.76
C GLY A 196 22.48 7.05 13.25
N ASP A 197 23.41 7.66 13.99
CA ASP A 197 23.58 7.46 15.45
C ASP A 197 23.85 5.98 15.83
N GLY A 198 24.73 5.33 15.07
CA GLY A 198 25.10 3.91 15.26
C GLY A 198 24.09 2.91 14.72
N ALA A 199 23.06 3.36 14.00
CA ALA A 199 22.07 2.50 13.33
C ALA A 199 22.74 1.55 12.33
N MET A 200 23.63 2.06 11.48
CA MET A 200 24.29 1.27 10.43
C MET A 200 25.20 0.17 11.01
N GLU A 201 25.92 0.44 12.11
CA GLU A 201 26.75 -0.54 12.79
C GLU A 201 25.92 -1.70 13.39
N LYS A 202 24.80 -1.38 14.06
CA LYS A 202 23.92 -2.40 14.64
C LYS A 202 23.29 -3.29 13.57
N ALA A 203 22.85 -2.69 12.45
CA ALA A 203 22.34 -3.44 11.30
C ALA A 203 23.37 -4.41 10.73
N ARG A 204 24.62 -3.96 10.59
CA ARG A 204 25.71 -4.81 10.13
C ARG A 204 25.93 -5.98 11.07
N ASN A 205 26.02 -5.74 12.38
CA ASN A 205 26.21 -6.81 13.36
C ASN A 205 25.06 -7.83 13.32
N TRP A 206 23.81 -7.35 13.21
CA TRP A 206 22.64 -8.21 13.07
C TRP A 206 22.70 -9.12 11.83
N ILE A 207 23.17 -8.59 10.68
CA ILE A 207 23.36 -9.34 9.42
C ILE A 207 24.33 -10.50 9.60
N LEU A 208 25.44 -10.29 10.32
CA LEU A 208 26.45 -11.31 10.50
C LEU A 208 25.94 -12.51 11.32
N ASP A 209 24.90 -12.31 12.15
CA ASP A 209 24.45 -13.28 13.13
C ASP A 209 23.25 -14.15 12.69
N HIS A 210 22.47 -13.78 11.66
CA HIS A 210 21.10 -14.33 11.47
C HIS A 210 20.69 -14.78 10.05
N GLY A 211 21.61 -15.25 9.19
CA GLY A 211 21.31 -15.52 7.77
C GLY A 211 20.09 -16.43 7.53
N ARG A 212 19.16 -16.08 6.60
CA ARG A 212 18.40 -16.93 5.63
C ARG A 212 17.07 -16.30 5.06
N MET A 213 16.57 -16.70 3.85
CA MET A 213 15.38 -16.08 3.16
C MET A 213 14.52 -16.93 2.14
N TRP A 214 13.31 -16.44 1.77
CA TRP A 214 12.31 -17.01 0.80
C TRP A 214 11.52 -15.96 -0.07
N CYS A 215 10.66 -16.41 -1.01
CA CYS A 215 10.37 -15.81 -2.34
C CYS A 215 8.87 -15.61 -2.75
N HIS A 216 8.53 -14.43 -3.30
CA HIS A 216 7.24 -14.15 -3.97
C HIS A 216 7.31 -14.36 -5.49
N CYS A 217 6.78 -15.48 -5.98
CA CYS A 217 7.47 -16.27 -6.99
C CYS A 217 7.17 -16.06 -8.49
N ARG A 218 6.34 -15.10 -8.93
CA ARG A 218 6.02 -15.01 -10.38
C ARG A 218 6.19 -13.63 -11.03
N MET A 219 5.54 -12.59 -10.53
CA MET A 219 5.70 -11.23 -11.11
C MET A 219 7.03 -10.60 -10.75
N VAL A 220 7.63 -11.03 -9.63
CA VAL A 220 9.02 -10.71 -9.27
C VAL A 220 10.00 -11.61 -10.02
N TYR A 221 9.64 -12.89 -10.26
CA TYR A 221 10.53 -13.83 -10.96
C TYR A 221 10.61 -13.58 -12.46
N LEU A 222 9.60 -12.96 -13.08
CA LEU A 222 9.68 -12.61 -14.50
C LEU A 222 10.90 -11.68 -14.76
N PRO A 223 11.04 -10.50 -14.15
CA PRO A 223 12.23 -9.67 -14.29
C PRO A 223 13.49 -10.30 -13.69
N MET A 224 13.41 -10.97 -12.53
CA MET A 224 14.59 -11.66 -11.96
C MET A 224 15.12 -12.78 -12.87
N SER A 225 14.25 -13.54 -13.54
CA SER A 225 14.64 -14.61 -14.48
C SER A 225 15.30 -14.04 -15.73
N TYR A 226 14.86 -12.87 -16.20
CA TYR A 226 15.52 -12.15 -17.29
C TYR A 226 16.95 -11.77 -16.89
N LEU A 227 17.13 -11.10 -15.75
CA LEU A 227 18.44 -10.68 -15.25
C LEU A 227 19.37 -11.88 -14.97
N TYR A 228 18.84 -12.93 -14.33
CA TYR A 228 19.56 -14.17 -14.05
C TYR A 228 20.00 -14.85 -15.36
N GLY A 229 19.09 -14.98 -16.32
CA GLY A 229 19.36 -15.60 -17.62
C GLY A 229 20.37 -14.82 -18.46
N LYS A 230 20.38 -13.48 -18.35
CA LYS A 230 21.39 -12.59 -18.95
C LYS A 230 22.73 -12.62 -18.23
N ARG A 231 22.78 -13.17 -17.01
CA ARG A 231 23.95 -13.09 -16.12
C ARG A 231 24.39 -11.64 -15.89
N PHE A 232 23.41 -10.75 -15.78
CA PHE A 232 23.68 -9.32 -15.64
C PHE A 232 24.38 -9.04 -14.31
N VAL A 233 25.43 -8.23 -14.36
CA VAL A 233 26.15 -7.71 -13.19
C VAL A 233 26.19 -6.20 -13.34
N GLY A 234 25.68 -5.49 -12.33
CA GLY A 234 25.69 -4.03 -12.32
C GLY A 234 27.11 -3.45 -12.24
N PRO A 235 27.27 -2.13 -12.47
CA PRO A 235 28.55 -1.45 -12.35
C PRO A 235 29.19 -1.64 -10.96
N VAL A 236 30.48 -1.96 -10.91
CA VAL A 236 31.23 -2.07 -9.65
C VAL A 236 31.93 -0.73 -9.39
N ASN A 237 31.53 -0.04 -8.32
CA ASN A 237 32.14 1.22 -7.86
C ASN A 237 32.73 1.06 -6.45
N SER A 238 33.30 2.13 -5.89
CA SER A 238 33.90 2.14 -4.54
C SER A 238 32.90 1.70 -3.47
N THR A 239 31.64 2.15 -3.54
CA THR A 239 30.58 1.74 -2.61
C THR A 239 30.31 0.25 -2.70
N ILE A 240 30.21 -0.33 -3.90
CA ILE A 240 30.03 -1.78 -4.08
C ILE A 240 31.22 -2.56 -3.53
N LEU A 241 32.45 -2.08 -3.71
CA LEU A 241 33.64 -2.72 -3.15
C LEU A 241 33.65 -2.67 -1.63
N SER A 242 33.22 -1.55 -1.03
CA SER A 242 33.05 -1.40 0.41
C SER A 242 31.99 -2.37 0.95
N LEU A 243 30.82 -2.43 0.32
CA LEU A 243 29.72 -3.35 0.67
C LEU A 243 30.17 -4.82 0.68
N ARG A 244 31.08 -5.23 -0.21
CA ARG A 244 31.64 -6.59 -0.21
C ARG A 244 32.50 -6.91 1.00
N GLY A 245 33.14 -5.91 1.62
CA GLY A 245 33.84 -6.07 2.89
C GLY A 245 32.92 -5.95 4.11
N GLU A 246 31.79 -5.27 3.96
CA GLU A 246 30.86 -4.99 5.05
C GLU A 246 29.88 -6.14 5.30
N LEU A 247 29.32 -6.74 4.24
CA LEU A 247 28.15 -7.65 4.32
C LEU A 247 28.47 -9.11 4.66
N TYR A 248 29.72 -9.54 4.52
CA TYR A 248 30.09 -10.94 4.65
C TYR A 248 31.01 -11.17 5.85
N THR A 249 30.77 -12.26 6.58
CA THR A 249 31.61 -12.71 7.70
C THR A 249 32.98 -13.24 7.26
N ARG A 250 33.15 -13.50 5.96
CA ARG A 250 34.38 -14.00 5.33
C ARG A 250 34.83 -13.05 4.23
N PRO A 251 36.13 -12.99 3.90
CA PRO A 251 36.60 -12.22 2.75
C PRO A 251 35.85 -12.63 1.48
N TYR A 252 35.32 -11.65 0.74
CA TYR A 252 34.44 -11.88 -0.40
C TYR A 252 34.99 -12.87 -1.44
N HIS A 253 36.31 -12.88 -1.64
CA HIS A 253 37.01 -13.72 -2.61
C HIS A 253 37.19 -15.18 -2.14
N GLU A 254 37.00 -15.47 -0.85
CA GLU A 254 37.08 -16.82 -0.27
C GLU A 254 35.71 -17.51 -0.16
N ILE A 255 34.62 -16.82 -0.55
CA ILE A 255 33.27 -17.36 -0.46
C ILE A 255 33.04 -18.38 -1.57
N ASP A 256 32.70 -19.62 -1.18
CA ASP A 256 32.23 -20.65 -2.10
C ASP A 256 30.75 -20.40 -2.46
N TRP A 257 30.53 -19.72 -3.58
CA TRP A 257 29.19 -19.39 -4.09
C TRP A 257 28.36 -20.61 -4.53
N ASP A 258 28.97 -21.78 -4.74
CA ASP A 258 28.24 -22.99 -5.07
C ASP A 258 27.64 -23.62 -3.80
N MET A 259 28.37 -23.56 -2.68
CA MET A 259 27.90 -24.04 -1.39
C MET A 259 26.80 -23.16 -0.77
N THR A 260 26.90 -21.84 -0.91
CA THR A 260 25.99 -20.89 -0.25
C THR A 260 24.54 -20.96 -0.77
N ARG A 261 24.31 -21.46 -1.98
CA ARG A 261 22.97 -21.54 -2.62
C ARG A 261 21.91 -22.29 -1.80
N ASN A 262 22.31 -23.20 -0.92
CA ASN A 262 21.39 -24.05 -0.14
C ASN A 262 21.39 -23.73 1.36
N GLU A 263 22.07 -22.67 1.77
CA GLU A 263 22.11 -22.29 3.18
C GLU A 263 20.73 -21.87 3.69
N CYS A 264 19.86 -21.34 2.82
CA CYS A 264 18.50 -20.90 3.17
C CYS A 264 17.40 -21.95 3.08
N ALA A 265 17.46 -22.86 2.11
CA ALA A 265 16.51 -23.95 1.97
C ALA A 265 17.15 -25.13 1.24
N LYS A 266 16.96 -26.35 1.76
CA LYS A 266 17.34 -27.59 1.07
C LYS A 266 16.34 -27.86 -0.06
N LEU A 267 16.51 -27.18 -1.19
CA LEU A 267 15.73 -27.42 -2.40
C LEU A 267 16.53 -28.24 -3.42
N VAL A 268 15.80 -28.93 -4.30
CA VAL A 268 16.26 -29.77 -5.44
C VAL A 268 17.10 -28.99 -6.49
N LEU A 269 17.36 -27.70 -6.26
CA LEU A 269 18.06 -26.76 -7.14
C LEU A 269 19.53 -27.12 -7.44
N ASN A 270 20.19 -27.92 -6.59
CA ASN A 270 21.60 -28.28 -6.78
C ASN A 270 21.83 -29.14 -8.03
N GLY A 271 20.94 -30.09 -8.32
CA GLY A 271 21.03 -30.90 -9.54
C GLY A 271 20.79 -30.08 -10.80
N LEU A 272 19.81 -29.16 -10.75
CA LEU A 272 19.51 -28.27 -11.86
C LEU A 272 20.69 -27.32 -12.16
N ASN A 273 21.29 -26.68 -11.14
CA ASN A 273 22.42 -25.78 -11.34
C ASN A 273 23.71 -26.49 -11.73
N LYS A 274 24.01 -27.70 -11.21
CA LYS A 274 25.25 -28.39 -11.58
C LYS A 274 25.22 -29.00 -12.97
N PHE A 275 24.04 -29.43 -13.45
CA PHE A 275 23.93 -30.16 -14.71
C PHE A 275 23.20 -29.40 -15.82
N ILE A 276 22.08 -28.73 -15.50
CA ILE A 276 21.26 -28.04 -16.50
C ILE A 276 21.85 -26.66 -16.84
N GLU A 277 22.39 -25.94 -15.87
CA GLU A 277 22.94 -24.60 -16.12
C GLU A 277 24.13 -24.62 -17.09
N PRO A 278 25.16 -25.48 -16.93
CA PRO A 278 26.24 -25.59 -17.92
C PRO A 278 25.72 -26.04 -19.29
N LEU A 279 24.77 -26.97 -19.31
CA LEU A 279 24.15 -27.44 -20.55
C LEU A 279 23.50 -26.28 -21.31
N LEU A 280 22.66 -25.48 -20.64
CA LEU A 280 21.99 -24.32 -21.21
C LEU A 280 22.93 -23.16 -21.60
N MET A 281 24.20 -23.19 -21.20
CA MET A 281 25.23 -22.24 -21.63
C MET A 281 25.98 -22.70 -22.89
N THR A 282 25.95 -23.99 -23.19
CA THR A 282 26.64 -24.58 -24.35
C THR A 282 25.74 -24.68 -25.59
N TRP A 283 26.34 -24.67 -26.78
CA TRP A 283 25.61 -24.90 -28.02
C TRP A 283 25.20 -26.39 -28.13
N PRO A 284 23.97 -26.72 -28.58
CA PRO A 284 22.93 -25.84 -29.13
C PRO A 284 21.92 -25.31 -28.10
N PHE A 285 21.96 -25.78 -26.85
CA PHE A 285 20.98 -25.46 -25.81
C PHE A 285 20.96 -23.98 -25.40
N SER A 286 22.05 -23.25 -25.62
CA SER A 286 22.09 -21.79 -25.48
C SER A 286 21.09 -21.05 -26.39
N LYS A 287 20.64 -21.68 -27.51
CA LYS A 287 19.52 -21.16 -28.32
C LYS A 287 18.19 -21.16 -27.55
N LEU A 288 17.95 -22.16 -26.70
CA LEU A 288 16.75 -22.24 -25.87
C LEU A 288 16.73 -21.10 -24.85
N ARG A 289 17.88 -20.80 -24.21
CA ARG A 289 18.03 -19.66 -23.31
C ARG A 289 17.75 -18.32 -24.02
N LYS A 290 18.32 -18.12 -25.21
CA LYS A 290 18.06 -16.90 -26.01
C LYS A 290 16.57 -16.75 -26.34
N LYS A 291 15.90 -17.84 -26.74
CA LYS A 291 14.46 -17.86 -27.01
C LYS A 291 13.66 -17.52 -25.75
N ALA A 292 13.98 -18.13 -24.61
CA ALA A 292 13.32 -17.87 -23.34
C ALA A 292 13.48 -16.40 -22.90
N LEU A 293 14.69 -15.82 -22.99
CA LEU A 293 14.92 -14.41 -22.68
C LEU A 293 14.11 -13.47 -23.57
N SER A 294 13.99 -13.79 -24.87
CA SER A 294 13.15 -13.03 -25.79
C SER A 294 11.67 -13.10 -25.42
N THR A 295 11.17 -14.28 -25.06
CA THR A 295 9.79 -14.45 -24.58
C THR A 295 9.54 -13.69 -23.28
N VAL A 296 10.46 -13.75 -22.32
CA VAL A 296 10.35 -13.00 -21.05
C VAL A 296 10.32 -11.49 -21.30
N MET A 297 11.18 -10.98 -22.20
CA MET A 297 11.16 -9.56 -22.56
C MET A 297 9.86 -9.14 -23.23
N GLN A 298 9.26 -9.98 -24.08
CA GLN A 298 7.94 -9.70 -24.66
C GLN A 298 6.86 -9.56 -23.58
N HIS A 299 6.90 -10.40 -22.54
CA HIS A 299 5.96 -10.30 -21.41
C HIS A 299 6.20 -9.04 -20.58
N ILE A 300 7.47 -8.68 -20.35
CA ILE A 300 7.84 -7.43 -19.66
C ILE A 300 7.34 -6.20 -20.44
N GLN A 301 7.54 -6.17 -21.76
CA GLN A 301 7.08 -5.07 -22.62
C GLN A 301 5.55 -4.95 -22.62
N TYR A 302 4.85 -6.06 -22.73
CA TYR A 302 3.39 -6.07 -22.65
C TYR A 302 2.90 -5.58 -21.28
N GLU A 303 3.52 -6.03 -20.18
CA GLU A 303 3.15 -5.61 -18.84
C GLU A 303 3.36 -4.10 -18.66
N ASP A 304 4.51 -3.57 -19.11
CA ASP A 304 4.83 -2.14 -19.09
C ASP A 304 3.79 -1.30 -19.84
N GLU A 305 3.39 -1.74 -21.04
CA GLU A 305 2.34 -1.07 -21.81
C GLU A 305 0.97 -1.14 -21.13
N SER A 306 0.68 -2.25 -20.44
CA SER A 306 -0.61 -2.45 -19.77
C SER A 306 -0.77 -1.65 -18.48
N THR A 307 0.31 -1.47 -17.71
CA THR A 307 0.28 -0.80 -16.40
C THR A 307 0.90 0.60 -16.42
N GLN A 308 1.12 1.16 -17.61
CA GLN A 308 1.78 2.43 -17.80
C GLN A 308 3.18 2.53 -17.14
N TYR A 309 4.01 1.48 -17.26
CA TYR A 309 5.45 1.44 -16.92
C TYR A 309 5.77 1.58 -15.41
N ALA A 310 5.46 0.55 -14.62
CA ALA A 310 5.53 0.64 -13.14
C ALA A 310 6.70 -0.10 -12.44
N LEU A 311 7.06 -1.33 -12.85
CA LEU A 311 7.91 -2.22 -12.02
C LEU A 311 9.14 -2.81 -12.74
N ASN A 312 9.18 -2.83 -14.08
CA ASN A 312 10.21 -3.57 -14.84
C ASN A 312 11.41 -2.72 -15.31
N MET A 313 11.58 -1.53 -14.76
CA MET A 313 12.55 -0.51 -15.19
C MET A 313 13.96 -1.08 -15.44
N ILE A 314 14.51 -1.85 -14.48
CA ILE A 314 15.86 -2.40 -14.60
C ILE A 314 16.00 -3.35 -15.80
N CYS A 315 14.98 -4.14 -16.10
CA CYS A 315 15.02 -5.07 -17.23
C CYS A 315 14.97 -4.32 -18.56
N ARG A 316 14.17 -3.26 -18.66
CA ARG A 316 14.12 -2.39 -19.85
C ARG A 316 15.44 -1.67 -20.08
N TRP A 317 16.08 -1.20 -19.02
CA TRP A 317 17.40 -0.57 -19.11
C TRP A 317 18.49 -1.57 -19.52
N VAL A 318 18.50 -2.78 -18.95
CA VAL A 318 19.46 -3.84 -19.34
C VAL A 318 19.28 -4.29 -20.79
N ASP A 319 18.06 -4.25 -21.30
CA ASP A 319 17.74 -4.58 -22.70
C ASP A 319 18.20 -3.47 -23.65
N ASP A 320 17.85 -2.22 -23.35
CA ASP A 320 18.27 -1.03 -24.07
C ASP A 320 18.27 0.21 -23.13
N PRO A 321 19.46 0.69 -22.71
CA PRO A 321 19.59 1.86 -21.84
C PRO A 321 19.04 3.15 -22.45
N ASN A 322 18.96 3.24 -23.77
CA ASN A 322 18.49 4.43 -24.50
C ASN A 322 16.99 4.36 -24.84
N SER A 323 16.30 3.29 -24.44
CA SER A 323 14.89 3.10 -24.79
C SER A 323 14.00 4.18 -24.16
N LYS A 324 12.96 4.59 -24.91
CA LYS A 324 11.94 5.50 -24.39
C LYS A 324 11.26 4.95 -23.13
N ALA A 325 11.16 3.62 -23.01
CA ALA A 325 10.58 2.95 -21.86
C ALA A 325 11.24 3.35 -20.53
N ASN A 326 12.56 3.61 -20.52
CA ASN A 326 13.26 4.01 -19.31
C ASN A 326 12.74 5.36 -18.77
N LYS A 327 12.47 6.33 -19.66
CA LYS A 327 11.89 7.61 -19.27
C LYS A 327 10.46 7.47 -18.74
N LEU A 328 9.67 6.58 -19.35
CA LEU A 328 8.29 6.29 -18.92
C LEU A 328 8.25 5.62 -17.54
N HIS A 329 9.21 4.74 -17.21
CA HIS A 329 9.34 4.17 -15.87
C HIS A 329 9.76 5.23 -14.84
N LEU A 330 10.73 6.09 -15.18
CA LEU A 330 11.20 7.14 -14.27
C LEU A 330 10.10 8.14 -13.89
N SER A 331 9.20 8.52 -14.82
CA SER A 331 8.10 9.44 -14.53
C SER A 331 7.06 8.87 -13.56
N ARG A 332 7.01 7.54 -13.40
CA ARG A 332 6.06 6.83 -12.52
C ARG A 332 6.58 6.54 -11.11
N ILE A 333 7.86 6.75 -10.84
CA ILE A 333 8.47 6.49 -9.51
C ILE A 333 7.71 7.25 -8.40
N LYS A 334 7.39 8.52 -8.66
CA LYS A 334 6.68 9.37 -7.71
C LYS A 334 5.30 8.82 -7.31
N ASP A 335 4.65 8.06 -8.19
CA ASP A 335 3.30 7.51 -7.96
C ASP A 335 3.31 6.48 -6.82
N TYR A 336 4.47 5.90 -6.50
CA TYR A 336 4.66 4.92 -5.43
C TYR A 336 5.23 5.53 -4.15
N LEU A 337 5.74 6.76 -4.18
CA LEU A 337 6.31 7.42 -3.02
C LEU A 337 5.22 8.11 -2.19
N TRP A 338 5.29 7.92 -0.87
CA TRP A 338 4.36 8.53 0.08
C TRP A 338 5.13 9.15 1.24
N VAL A 339 4.74 10.34 1.69
CA VAL A 339 5.39 11.06 2.80
C VAL A 339 4.44 11.15 3.97
N ALA A 340 4.91 10.73 5.14
CA ALA A 340 4.25 10.94 6.43
C ALA A 340 5.28 11.40 7.48
N GLU A 341 4.87 11.50 8.75
CA GLU A 341 5.73 11.96 9.85
C GLU A 341 6.89 11.01 10.15
N ASP A 342 6.81 9.76 9.71
CA ASP A 342 7.87 8.76 9.83
C ASP A 342 8.89 8.81 8.69
N GLY A 343 8.62 9.55 7.62
CA GLY A 343 9.49 9.72 6.45
C GLY A 343 8.80 9.38 5.13
N MET A 344 9.60 9.23 4.07
CA MET A 344 9.11 8.83 2.75
C MET A 344 9.27 7.33 2.55
N LYS A 345 8.22 6.70 2.02
CA LYS A 345 8.12 5.24 1.88
C LYS A 345 7.60 4.83 0.51
N TRP A 346 7.81 3.56 0.19
CA TRP A 346 7.33 2.95 -1.05
C TRP A 346 6.04 2.17 -0.79
N LYS A 347 4.94 2.62 -1.40
CA LYS A 347 3.64 1.95 -1.35
C LYS A 347 3.69 0.62 -2.12
N ALA A 348 2.92 -0.39 -1.69
CA ALA A 348 2.93 -1.70 -2.35
C ALA A 348 2.27 -1.70 -3.73
N TYR A 349 1.26 -0.84 -3.92
CA TYR A 349 0.71 -0.43 -5.20
C TYR A 349 0.85 1.09 -5.35
N ASN A 350 0.45 1.67 -6.48
CA ASN A 350 0.36 3.14 -6.60
C ASN A 350 -0.70 3.77 -5.66
N GLY A 351 -1.45 2.97 -4.90
CA GLY A 351 -2.34 3.36 -3.80
C GLY A 351 -3.46 2.34 -3.57
N SER A 352 -4.48 2.74 -2.83
CA SER A 352 -5.70 1.97 -2.50
C SER A 352 -6.99 2.72 -2.88
N GLN A 353 -6.92 3.62 -3.87
CA GLN A 353 -7.93 4.67 -4.09
C GLN A 353 -9.33 4.11 -4.37
N VAL A 354 -9.48 3.19 -5.33
CA VAL A 354 -10.79 2.58 -5.63
C VAL A 354 -11.31 1.79 -4.43
N TRP A 355 -10.46 0.97 -3.82
CA TRP A 355 -10.82 0.17 -2.65
C TRP A 355 -11.37 1.03 -1.50
N ASP A 356 -10.63 2.08 -1.11
CA ASP A 356 -11.00 2.95 0.00
C ASP A 356 -12.28 3.74 -0.30
N VAL A 357 -12.45 4.23 -1.54
CA VAL A 357 -13.65 4.98 -1.92
C VAL A 357 -14.90 4.11 -1.88
N VAL A 358 -14.80 2.89 -2.40
CA VAL A 358 -15.94 1.96 -2.45
C VAL A 358 -16.38 1.56 -1.05
N LEU A 359 -15.45 1.22 -0.16
CA LEU A 359 -15.79 0.91 1.23
C LEU A 359 -16.33 2.14 1.99
N ALA A 360 -15.76 3.33 1.74
CA ALA A 360 -16.25 4.58 2.31
C ALA A 360 -17.70 4.88 1.90
N VAL A 361 -18.06 4.69 0.62
CA VAL A 361 -19.43 4.90 0.17
C VAL A 361 -20.39 3.93 0.86
N GLN A 362 -20.05 2.65 0.96
CA GLN A 362 -20.87 1.69 1.70
C GLN A 362 -21.04 2.06 3.17
N ALA A 363 -19.95 2.49 3.83
CA ALA A 363 -19.99 2.94 5.21
C ALA A 363 -20.93 4.14 5.38
N ILE A 364 -20.84 5.16 4.53
CA ILE A 364 -21.70 6.36 4.58
C ILE A 364 -23.17 5.97 4.36
N LEU A 365 -23.47 5.19 3.32
CA LEU A 365 -24.84 4.75 3.03
C LEU A 365 -25.42 3.90 4.18
N GLY A 366 -24.57 3.18 4.92
CA GLY A 366 -24.96 2.43 6.10
C GLY A 366 -25.37 3.27 7.32
N THR A 367 -25.19 4.60 7.32
CA THR A 367 -25.44 5.46 8.49
C THR A 367 -26.81 6.16 8.51
N LYS A 368 -27.64 6.03 7.47
CA LYS A 368 -28.86 6.85 7.23
C LYS A 368 -28.63 8.37 7.18
N LEU A 369 -27.37 8.82 7.18
CA LEU A 369 -27.00 10.24 7.05
C LEU A 369 -26.64 10.61 5.61
N SER A 370 -26.95 9.76 4.62
CA SER A 370 -26.59 9.96 3.21
C SER A 370 -27.04 11.30 2.66
N ASP A 371 -28.22 11.78 3.07
CA ASP A 371 -28.77 13.06 2.63
C ASP A 371 -27.94 14.26 3.10
N GLU A 372 -27.30 14.16 4.28
CA GLU A 372 -26.39 15.20 4.79
C GLU A 372 -25.05 15.23 4.01
N PHE A 373 -24.68 14.12 3.37
CA PHE A 373 -23.38 13.94 2.69
C PHE A 373 -23.52 13.66 1.18
N GLY A 374 -24.63 14.10 0.56
CA GLY A 374 -24.93 13.84 -0.85
C GLY A 374 -23.87 14.34 -1.83
N SER A 375 -23.24 15.50 -1.56
CA SER A 375 -22.15 16.03 -2.41
C SER A 375 -20.89 15.13 -2.35
N VAL A 376 -20.55 14.64 -1.16
CA VAL A 376 -19.43 13.72 -0.93
C VAL A 376 -19.66 12.40 -1.68
N LEU A 377 -20.87 11.85 -1.56
CA LEU A 377 -21.30 10.64 -2.25
C LEU A 377 -21.31 10.82 -3.78
N LYS A 378 -21.76 11.99 -4.27
CA LYS A 378 -21.77 12.30 -5.70
C LYS A 378 -20.35 12.28 -6.30
N ARG A 379 -19.41 13.01 -5.68
CA ARG A 379 -18.00 13.03 -6.14
C ARG A 379 -17.37 11.64 -6.07
N ALA A 380 -17.61 10.90 -4.98
CA ALA A 380 -17.14 9.52 -4.84
C ALA A 380 -17.68 8.61 -5.95
N ASN A 381 -18.97 8.77 -6.31
CA ASN A 381 -19.57 8.02 -7.40
C ASN A 381 -18.93 8.38 -8.74
N GLU A 382 -18.75 9.67 -9.04
CA GLU A 382 -18.05 10.16 -10.24
C GLU A 382 -16.62 9.59 -10.34
N PHE A 383 -15.89 9.52 -9.22
CA PHE A 383 -14.59 8.86 -9.14
C PHE A 383 -14.65 7.38 -9.50
N ILE A 384 -15.57 6.62 -8.90
CA ILE A 384 -15.77 5.19 -9.19
C ILE A 384 -16.08 5.00 -10.68
N LYS A 385 -16.97 5.83 -11.25
CA LYS A 385 -17.29 5.81 -12.69
C LYS A 385 -16.04 6.01 -13.54
N GLY A 386 -15.25 7.05 -13.24
CA GLY A 386 -14.03 7.39 -13.98
C GLY A 386 -12.86 6.43 -13.76
N SER A 387 -12.97 5.52 -12.79
CA SER A 387 -11.95 4.50 -12.47
C SER A 387 -12.24 3.14 -13.11
N GLN A 388 -13.39 2.98 -13.77
CA GLN A 388 -13.74 1.74 -14.45
C GLN A 388 -12.80 1.49 -15.63
N ILE A 389 -12.30 0.26 -15.76
CA ILE A 389 -11.48 -0.11 -16.90
C ILE A 389 -12.38 -0.27 -18.12
N THR A 390 -12.21 0.61 -19.11
CA THR A 390 -12.97 0.63 -20.38
C THR A 390 -12.14 0.16 -21.58
N ILE A 391 -10.84 -0.09 -21.38
CA ILE A 391 -9.90 -0.49 -22.43
C ILE A 391 -8.96 -1.59 -21.94
N ASN A 392 -8.65 -2.53 -22.82
CA ASN A 392 -7.57 -3.50 -22.63
C ASN A 392 -6.32 -3.06 -23.41
N SER A 393 -5.14 -3.37 -22.90
CA SER A 393 -3.86 -3.11 -23.57
C SER A 393 -3.66 -3.92 -24.87
N SER A 394 -4.40 -5.02 -25.05
CA SER A 394 -4.38 -5.83 -26.27
C SER A 394 -5.76 -6.41 -26.58
N ALA A 395 -6.03 -6.60 -27.88
CA ALA A 395 -7.22 -7.29 -28.37
C ALA A 395 -7.23 -8.79 -28.04
N ASN A 396 -6.07 -9.42 -27.85
CA ASN A 396 -5.95 -10.81 -27.42
C ASN A 396 -5.08 -10.92 -26.16
N LEU A 397 -5.73 -11.24 -25.04
CA LEU A 397 -5.11 -11.30 -23.70
C LEU A 397 -4.52 -12.67 -23.34
N SER A 398 -4.96 -13.73 -24.03
CA SER A 398 -4.59 -15.11 -23.71
C SER A 398 -3.07 -15.38 -23.76
N PRO A 399 -2.31 -14.86 -24.76
CA PRO A 399 -0.86 -15.04 -24.80
C PRO A 399 -0.11 -14.43 -23.60
N TRP A 400 -0.74 -13.49 -22.90
CA TRP A 400 -0.16 -12.73 -21.80
C TRP A 400 -0.65 -13.17 -20.43
N TYR A 401 -1.49 -14.20 -20.39
CA TYR A 401 -2.10 -14.72 -19.16
C TYR A 401 -2.88 -13.66 -18.37
N ARG A 402 -3.49 -12.69 -19.08
CA ARG A 402 -4.36 -11.67 -18.48
C ARG A 402 -5.82 -12.06 -18.63
N ASP A 403 -6.61 -11.77 -17.59
CA ASP A 403 -8.05 -11.81 -17.65
C ASP A 403 -8.63 -10.57 -18.35
N ASN A 404 -9.80 -10.72 -18.96
CA ASN A 404 -10.50 -9.58 -19.55
C ASN A 404 -10.80 -8.54 -18.47
N SER A 405 -10.24 -7.35 -18.62
CA SER A 405 -10.28 -6.31 -17.60
C SER A 405 -11.40 -5.29 -17.84
N ILE A 406 -11.94 -5.23 -19.06
CA ILE A 406 -13.02 -4.29 -19.43
C ILE A 406 -14.27 -4.54 -18.58
N GLY A 407 -14.77 -3.46 -17.99
CA GLY A 407 -15.91 -3.42 -17.08
C GLY A 407 -15.53 -3.63 -15.62
N GLY A 408 -14.30 -4.06 -15.31
CA GLY A 408 -13.84 -4.27 -13.94
C GLY A 408 -13.19 -3.04 -13.31
N TRP A 409 -12.84 -3.19 -12.03
CA TRP A 409 -12.05 -2.21 -11.27
C TRP A 409 -10.79 -2.85 -10.71
N SER A 410 -9.72 -2.06 -10.71
CA SER A 410 -8.50 -2.36 -9.97
C SER A 410 -8.64 -1.97 -8.50
N PHE A 411 -7.64 -2.33 -7.69
CA PHE A 411 -7.53 -1.90 -6.30
C PHE A 411 -7.29 -0.38 -6.15
N SER A 412 -6.55 0.20 -7.11
CA SER A 412 -5.97 1.53 -7.00
C SER A 412 -6.55 2.52 -8.01
N THR A 413 -6.06 2.51 -9.25
CA THR A 413 -6.48 3.42 -10.33
C THR A 413 -6.69 2.68 -11.64
N MET A 414 -7.39 3.29 -12.61
CA MET A 414 -7.58 2.70 -13.95
C MET A 414 -6.24 2.40 -14.64
N ASP A 415 -5.25 3.30 -14.50
CA ASP A 415 -3.91 3.14 -15.09
C ASP A 415 -3.14 1.92 -14.57
N HIS A 416 -3.45 1.43 -13.37
CA HIS A 416 -2.88 0.17 -12.87
C HIS A 416 -3.40 -1.05 -13.65
N ALA A 417 -4.62 -0.96 -14.19
CA ALA A 417 -5.26 -1.91 -15.12
C ALA A 417 -5.36 -3.38 -14.67
N TRP A 418 -4.92 -3.73 -13.46
CA TRP A 418 -5.12 -5.05 -12.86
C TRP A 418 -6.44 -5.08 -12.11
N ILE A 419 -7.45 -5.71 -12.72
CA ILE A 419 -8.72 -5.97 -12.04
C ILE A 419 -8.56 -6.92 -10.87
N LEU A 420 -9.35 -6.70 -9.83
CA LEU A 420 -9.57 -7.70 -8.78
C LEU A 420 -11.06 -7.98 -8.63
N SER A 421 -11.36 -9.22 -8.24
CA SER A 421 -12.72 -9.73 -8.14
C SER A 421 -13.52 -9.04 -7.05
N ASP A 422 -12.90 -8.84 -5.89
CA ASP A 422 -13.45 -8.13 -4.75
C ASP A 422 -13.64 -6.64 -5.07
N CYS A 423 -12.63 -5.97 -5.63
CA CYS A 423 -12.70 -4.57 -6.03
C CYS A 423 -13.82 -4.33 -7.06
N THR A 424 -14.00 -5.26 -8.00
CA THR A 424 -15.10 -5.22 -8.97
C THR A 424 -16.45 -5.47 -8.30
N GLY A 425 -16.54 -6.48 -7.43
CA GLY A 425 -17.77 -6.82 -6.72
C GLY A 425 -18.26 -5.70 -5.80
N GLU A 426 -17.36 -5.12 -5.01
CA GLU A 426 -17.69 -4.02 -4.11
C GLU A 426 -18.03 -2.74 -4.90
N SER A 427 -17.32 -2.44 -5.99
CA SER A 427 -17.64 -1.31 -6.89
C SER A 427 -19.05 -1.45 -7.50
N LEU A 428 -19.42 -2.66 -7.93
CA LEU A 428 -20.76 -2.96 -8.45
C LEU A 428 -21.84 -2.73 -7.40
N LYS A 429 -21.61 -3.20 -6.17
CA LYS A 429 -22.55 -3.00 -5.06
C LYS A 429 -22.82 -1.53 -4.79
N VAL A 430 -21.79 -0.69 -4.79
CA VAL A 430 -21.93 0.76 -4.64
C VAL A 430 -22.69 1.39 -5.80
N TRP A 431 -22.41 0.96 -7.03
CA TRP A 431 -23.11 1.49 -8.20
C TRP A 431 -24.61 1.23 -8.15
N ASP A 432 -25.02 -0.01 -7.85
CA ASP A 432 -26.42 -0.38 -7.75
C ASP A 432 -27.12 0.43 -6.65
N LEU A 433 -26.50 0.55 -5.47
CA LEU A 433 -27.01 1.37 -4.37
C LEU A 433 -27.14 2.85 -4.75
N GLY A 434 -26.18 3.41 -5.51
CA GLY A 434 -26.26 4.79 -5.99
C GLY A 434 -27.35 5.01 -7.04
N SER A 435 -27.56 4.04 -7.94
CA SER A 435 -28.58 4.11 -9.00
C SER A 435 -30.01 4.05 -8.45
N MET A 436 -30.23 3.40 -7.30
CA MET A 436 -31.51 3.41 -6.60
C MET A 436 -31.84 4.80 -6.00
N HIS A 437 -30.84 5.63 -5.70
CA HIS A 437 -31.01 6.95 -5.10
C HIS A 437 -30.96 8.11 -6.12
N SER A 438 -30.49 7.86 -7.35
CA SER A 438 -30.45 8.86 -8.42
C SER A 438 -31.26 8.41 -9.64
N HIS A 439 -32.35 9.12 -9.97
CA HIS A 439 -33.20 8.85 -11.15
C HIS A 439 -32.54 9.10 -12.53
N THR A 440 -31.22 8.98 -12.66
CA THR A 440 -30.52 9.14 -13.94
C THR A 440 -30.06 7.78 -14.46
N GLY A 441 -30.89 7.16 -15.30
CA GLY A 441 -30.55 5.91 -15.98
C GLY A 441 -29.55 6.14 -17.10
N HIS A 442 -28.27 5.84 -16.88
CA HIS A 442 -27.26 5.71 -17.93
C HIS A 442 -26.57 4.34 -17.79
N GLY A 443 -26.54 3.60 -18.92
CA GLY A 443 -26.26 2.17 -18.99
C GLY A 443 -24.79 1.80 -18.89
N TRP A 444 -24.56 0.60 -18.35
CA TRP A 444 -23.27 -0.07 -18.19
C TRP A 444 -22.89 -0.90 -19.41
N GLU A 445 -21.62 -1.34 -19.49
CA GLU A 445 -21.24 -2.47 -20.35
C GLU A 445 -21.67 -3.83 -19.72
N PRO A 446 -22.56 -4.64 -20.31
CA PRO A 446 -23.21 -5.79 -19.66
C PRO A 446 -22.31 -6.94 -19.15
N LYS A 447 -20.98 -6.86 -19.27
CA LYS A 447 -20.05 -7.98 -19.06
C LYS A 447 -19.57 -8.20 -17.61
N ALA A 448 -19.78 -7.25 -16.68
CA ALA A 448 -19.24 -7.38 -15.32
C ALA A 448 -19.92 -8.45 -14.45
N TRP A 449 -21.23 -8.67 -14.60
CA TRP A 449 -21.95 -9.70 -13.83
C TRP A 449 -21.43 -11.11 -14.10
N LEU A 450 -21.04 -11.40 -15.35
CA LEU A 450 -20.43 -12.68 -15.72
C LEU A 450 -19.02 -12.86 -15.14
N MET A 451 -18.35 -11.76 -14.77
CA MET A 451 -16.97 -11.77 -14.24
C MET A 451 -16.94 -12.09 -12.74
N VAL A 452 -17.85 -11.48 -11.96
CA VAL A 452 -18.01 -11.76 -10.52
C VAL A 452 -18.32 -13.24 -10.28
N ALA A 453 -19.21 -13.83 -11.08
CA ALA A 453 -19.56 -15.26 -10.99
C ALA A 453 -18.38 -16.21 -11.33
N ARG A 454 -17.41 -15.78 -12.14
CA ARG A 454 -16.22 -16.58 -12.48
C ARG A 454 -15.11 -16.49 -11.43
N LEU A 455 -15.00 -15.36 -10.74
CA LEU A 455 -13.90 -15.11 -9.80
C LEU A 455 -14.20 -15.57 -8.35
N ILE A 456 -15.47 -15.78 -7.99
CA ILE A 456 -15.90 -16.27 -6.65
C ILE A 456 -15.46 -17.74 -6.35
N LYS A 457 -14.68 -18.39 -7.23
CA LYS A 457 -14.23 -19.78 -7.02
C LYS A 457 -13.04 -19.96 -6.06
N VAL A 458 -12.50 -18.91 -5.44
CA VAL A 458 -11.40 -19.04 -4.47
C VAL A 458 -11.59 -18.08 -3.30
N ALA A 459 -12.14 -18.57 -2.19
CA ALA A 459 -11.88 -18.06 -0.85
C ALA A 459 -12.42 -19.06 0.19
N PHE A 460 -11.71 -19.19 1.30
CA PHE A 460 -11.92 -20.11 2.43
C PHE A 460 -11.35 -21.52 2.26
N ALA A 461 -10.02 -21.61 2.40
CA ALA A 461 -9.40 -22.70 3.13
C ALA A 461 -8.79 -22.09 4.40
N ALA A 462 -9.43 -22.30 5.55
CA ALA A 462 -8.83 -21.96 6.84
C ALA A 462 -8.44 -23.26 7.53
N GLU A 463 -7.14 -23.47 7.71
CA GLU A 463 -6.59 -24.38 8.71
C GLU A 463 -6.94 -23.86 10.13
N GLU A 464 -6.74 -24.67 11.17
CA GLU A 464 -7.04 -24.29 12.57
C GLU A 464 -6.48 -22.90 12.93
N LEU A 465 -7.38 -21.90 13.10
CA LEU A 465 -7.01 -20.55 13.47
C LEU A 465 -6.91 -20.43 15.00
N VAL A 466 -5.78 -19.94 15.49
CA VAL A 466 -5.57 -19.60 16.90
C VAL A 466 -5.76 -18.10 17.09
N TYR A 467 -6.80 -17.71 17.85
CA TYR A 467 -6.99 -16.32 18.25
C TYR A 467 -5.93 -15.92 19.28
N LYS A 468 -5.18 -14.85 19.00
CA LYS A 468 -4.21 -14.28 19.93
C LYS A 468 -4.60 -12.84 20.26
N ASN A 469 -4.76 -12.54 21.54
CA ASN A 469 -5.01 -11.18 21.98
C ASN A 469 -3.78 -10.30 21.71
N LEU A 470 -4.04 -9.02 21.43
CA LEU A 470 -3.00 -8.01 21.44
C LEU A 470 -2.36 -7.93 22.83
N GLN A 471 -1.08 -7.57 22.86
CA GLN A 471 -0.35 -7.40 24.11
C GLN A 471 -1.09 -6.39 25.02
N GLY A 472 -1.28 -6.78 26.28
CA GLY A 472 -2.05 -5.99 27.25
C GLY A 472 -3.57 -6.13 27.15
N ASN A 473 -4.10 -7.08 26.36
CA ASN A 473 -5.53 -7.28 26.14
C ASN A 473 -6.27 -6.00 25.71
N LYS A 474 -5.58 -5.12 24.96
CA LYS A 474 -6.17 -3.89 24.43
C LYS A 474 -7.09 -4.17 23.26
N SER A 475 -8.13 -3.34 23.11
CA SER A 475 -9.03 -3.38 21.96
C SER A 475 -8.37 -2.77 20.73
N HIS A 476 -8.73 -3.32 19.56
CA HIS A 476 -8.37 -2.75 18.26
C HIS A 476 -9.63 -2.30 17.54
N LEU A 477 -9.67 -1.04 17.13
CA LEU A 477 -10.84 -0.36 16.58
C LEU A 477 -11.36 -1.06 15.33
N VAL A 478 -10.48 -1.34 14.36
CA VAL A 478 -10.85 -2.02 13.11
C VAL A 478 -11.35 -3.45 13.37
N ASN A 479 -10.62 -4.26 14.13
CA ASN A 479 -11.05 -5.62 14.49
C ASN A 479 -12.37 -5.62 15.29
N THR A 480 -12.59 -4.61 16.15
CA THR A 480 -13.84 -4.43 16.90
C THR A 480 -14.99 -4.13 15.94
N ALA A 481 -14.79 -3.23 14.99
CA ALA A 481 -15.78 -2.91 13.96
C ALA A 481 -16.08 -4.11 13.04
N TRP A 482 -15.07 -4.89 12.63
CA TRP A 482 -15.27 -6.12 11.85
C TRP A 482 -16.06 -7.18 12.62
N ALA A 483 -15.68 -7.44 13.87
CA ALA A 483 -16.42 -8.38 14.72
C ALA A 483 -17.87 -7.91 14.92
N MET A 484 -18.08 -6.61 15.13
CA MET A 484 -19.41 -6.03 15.25
C MET A 484 -20.25 -6.19 13.99
N LEU A 485 -19.69 -5.89 12.81
CA LEU A 485 -20.36 -6.08 11.52
C LEU A 485 -20.71 -7.55 11.29
N ALA A 486 -19.78 -8.49 11.56
CA ALA A 486 -20.03 -9.92 11.42
C ALA A 486 -21.17 -10.40 12.34
N LEU A 487 -21.20 -9.94 13.59
CA LEU A 487 -22.28 -10.27 14.54
C LEU A 487 -23.62 -9.66 14.09
N LEU A 488 -23.63 -8.43 13.58
CA LEU A 488 -24.84 -7.81 13.05
C LEU A 488 -25.40 -8.59 11.86
N GLU A 489 -24.55 -8.98 10.91
CA GLU A 489 -24.96 -9.79 9.75
C GLU A 489 -25.43 -11.21 10.16
N ALA A 490 -24.83 -11.79 11.20
CA ALA A 490 -25.26 -13.07 11.76
C ALA A 490 -26.60 -12.97 12.55
N GLY A 491 -27.19 -11.78 12.66
CA GLY A 491 -28.44 -11.57 13.40
C GLY A 491 -28.27 -11.59 14.92
N GLN A 492 -27.05 -11.44 15.44
CA GLN A 492 -26.74 -11.49 16.88
C GLN A 492 -27.60 -10.50 17.68
N GLY A 493 -27.93 -9.32 17.11
CA GLY A 493 -28.77 -8.33 17.78
C GLY A 493 -30.17 -8.83 18.16
N LYS A 494 -30.69 -9.84 17.45
CA LYS A 494 -31.98 -10.49 17.77
C LYS A 494 -31.85 -11.58 18.83
N ILE A 495 -30.64 -12.06 19.08
CA ILE A 495 -30.33 -13.14 20.04
C ILE A 495 -29.90 -12.53 21.37
N ASP A 496 -28.84 -11.72 21.33
CA ASP A 496 -28.29 -10.98 22.47
C ASP A 496 -27.49 -9.78 21.93
N SER A 497 -28.00 -8.57 22.16
CA SER A 497 -27.38 -7.32 21.75
C SER A 497 -26.23 -6.87 22.65
N THR A 498 -25.99 -7.53 23.79
CA THR A 498 -24.95 -7.15 24.76
C THR A 498 -23.56 -7.01 24.15
N PRO A 499 -23.06 -7.95 23.31
CA PRO A 499 -21.76 -7.80 22.65
C PRO A 499 -21.70 -6.58 21.72
N LEU A 500 -22.82 -6.26 21.07
CA LEU A 500 -22.95 -5.12 20.16
C LEU A 500 -22.94 -3.79 20.93
N HIS A 501 -23.64 -3.69 22.05
CA HIS A 501 -23.58 -2.52 22.94
C HIS A 501 -22.16 -2.27 23.45
N ARG A 502 -21.43 -3.33 23.82
CA ARG A 502 -20.03 -3.23 24.27
C ARG A 502 -19.11 -2.77 23.14
N ALA A 503 -19.26 -3.35 21.94
CA ALA A 503 -18.49 -2.93 20.77
C ALA A 503 -18.76 -1.46 20.40
N ALA A 504 -20.02 -1.03 20.37
CA ALA A 504 -20.39 0.36 20.10
C ALA A 504 -19.76 1.33 21.11
N LYS A 505 -19.80 0.98 22.41
CA LYS A 505 -19.18 1.78 23.48
C LYS A 505 -17.69 1.94 23.28
N VAL A 506 -16.99 0.86 22.91
CA VAL A 506 -15.57 0.90 22.58
C VAL A 506 -15.32 1.88 21.43
N LEU A 507 -16.02 1.72 20.30
CA LEU A 507 -15.84 2.59 19.14
C LEU A 507 -16.11 4.07 19.44
N ILE A 508 -17.22 4.39 20.11
CA ILE A 508 -17.55 5.78 20.52
C ILE A 508 -16.45 6.37 21.39
N ASN A 509 -15.96 5.61 22.37
CA ASN A 509 -14.96 6.10 23.31
C ASN A 509 -13.56 6.25 22.70
N TYR A 510 -13.26 5.61 21.57
CA TYR A 510 -12.02 5.82 20.82
C TYR A 510 -12.05 7.07 19.94
N GLN A 511 -13.21 7.64 19.62
CA GLN A 511 -13.27 8.83 18.77
C GLN A 511 -12.49 10.00 19.41
N MET A 512 -11.67 10.68 18.61
CA MET A 512 -10.86 11.83 19.00
C MET A 512 -11.68 13.12 18.99
N GLU A 513 -11.12 14.20 19.55
CA GLU A 513 -11.80 15.51 19.65
C GLU A 513 -12.11 16.14 18.29
N ASN A 514 -11.24 15.92 17.30
CA ASN A 514 -11.43 16.37 15.91
C ASN A 514 -12.43 15.51 15.11
N GLY A 515 -12.99 14.45 15.69
CA GLY A 515 -13.90 13.52 15.00
C GLY A 515 -13.20 12.35 14.29
N ASP A 516 -11.87 12.36 14.20
CA ASP A 516 -11.06 11.25 13.69
C ASP A 516 -11.02 10.08 14.70
N PHE A 517 -10.37 8.99 14.29
CA PHE A 517 -10.00 7.88 15.15
C PHE A 517 -8.47 7.69 15.17
N PRO A 518 -7.90 7.23 16.29
CA PRO A 518 -6.46 7.05 16.40
C PRO A 518 -5.97 5.90 15.49
N GLU A 519 -4.77 6.05 14.95
CA GLU A 519 -4.06 4.95 14.31
C GLU A 519 -3.64 3.91 15.36
N GLN A 520 -3.67 2.64 14.97
CA GLN A 520 -3.30 1.51 15.83
C GLN A 520 -2.29 0.61 15.12
N GLU A 521 -2.30 -0.69 15.41
CA GLU A 521 -1.43 -1.66 14.76
C GLU A 521 -1.93 -2.03 13.35
N LEU A 522 -1.02 -2.52 12.52
CA LEU A 522 -1.33 -2.97 11.18
C LEU A 522 -2.41 -4.06 11.16
N VAL A 523 -3.37 -3.91 10.26
CA VAL A 523 -4.46 -4.88 10.04
C VAL A 523 -4.44 -5.54 8.67
N GLY A 524 -3.77 -4.93 7.70
CA GLY A 524 -3.61 -5.53 6.37
C GLY A 524 -2.57 -6.64 6.39
N VAL A 525 -2.84 -7.74 5.71
CA VAL A 525 -1.90 -8.87 5.59
C VAL A 525 -1.90 -9.43 4.18
N PHE A 526 -0.71 -9.78 3.70
CA PHE A 526 -0.48 -10.48 2.45
C PHE A 526 0.40 -11.71 2.71
N ASN A 527 0.00 -12.85 2.13
CA ASN A 527 0.71 -14.12 2.23
C ASN A 527 1.09 -14.55 3.66
N ASN A 528 0.21 -14.24 4.62
CA ASN A 528 0.31 -14.60 6.04
C ASN A 528 1.51 -14.02 6.82
N ASN A 529 2.44 -13.30 6.18
CA ASN A 529 3.70 -12.90 6.80
C ASN A 529 4.14 -11.45 6.50
N SER A 530 3.43 -10.74 5.63
CA SER A 530 3.75 -9.37 5.23
C SER A 530 2.57 -8.47 5.55
N MET A 531 2.72 -7.62 6.56
CA MET A 531 1.68 -6.69 6.97
C MET A 531 1.75 -5.40 6.14
N ILE A 532 0.60 -4.75 5.95
CA ILE A 532 0.45 -3.55 5.11
C ILE A 532 -0.57 -2.57 5.73
N THR A 533 -0.32 -1.28 5.56
CA THR A 533 -1.17 -0.20 6.05
C THR A 533 -2.42 -0.05 5.18
N TYR A 534 -3.57 0.14 5.84
CA TYR A 534 -4.82 0.60 5.24
C TYR A 534 -5.32 1.84 5.99
N ALA A 535 -4.76 3.01 5.65
CA ALA A 535 -4.94 4.25 6.43
C ALA A 535 -6.41 4.66 6.63
N SER A 536 -7.29 4.35 5.67
CA SER A 536 -8.71 4.69 5.73
C SER A 536 -9.53 3.78 6.68
N TYR A 537 -9.02 2.61 7.06
CA TYR A 537 -9.79 1.62 7.81
C TYR A 537 -10.20 2.10 9.20
N ARG A 538 -9.35 2.89 9.86
CA ARG A 538 -9.64 3.51 11.16
C ARG A 538 -10.84 4.46 11.11
N ASN A 539 -11.20 4.97 9.93
CA ASN A 539 -12.39 5.80 9.73
C ASN A 539 -13.57 4.99 9.19
N VAL A 540 -13.35 4.25 8.10
CA VAL A 540 -14.41 3.57 7.34
C VAL A 540 -15.15 2.54 8.18
N PHE A 541 -14.43 1.64 8.85
CA PHE A 541 -15.08 0.53 9.55
C PHE A 541 -15.84 0.95 10.82
N PRO A 542 -15.33 1.86 11.67
CA PRO A 542 -16.12 2.37 12.79
C PRO A 542 -17.39 3.11 12.36
N ILE A 543 -17.31 3.93 11.30
CA ILE A 543 -18.49 4.59 10.71
C ILE A 543 -19.51 3.53 10.26
N TRP A 544 -19.05 2.51 9.53
CA TRP A 544 -19.91 1.46 9.02
C TRP A 544 -20.57 0.65 10.15
N ALA A 545 -19.77 0.17 11.11
CA ALA A 545 -20.24 -0.65 12.21
C ALA A 545 -21.24 0.10 13.10
N LEU A 546 -20.95 1.37 13.44
CA LEU A 546 -21.85 2.21 14.22
C LEU A 546 -23.13 2.56 13.45
N GLY A 547 -23.04 2.81 12.13
CA GLY A 547 -24.20 3.06 11.27
C GLY A 547 -25.13 1.85 11.21
N LYS A 548 -24.58 0.66 10.96
CA LYS A 548 -25.37 -0.59 10.93
C LYS A 548 -25.96 -0.91 12.31
N TYR A 549 -25.20 -0.71 13.38
CA TYR A 549 -25.70 -0.88 14.74
C TYR A 549 -26.86 0.04 15.10
N LEU A 550 -26.76 1.32 14.73
CA LEU A 550 -27.85 2.29 14.90
C LEU A 550 -29.13 1.77 14.25
N ASN A 551 -29.01 1.29 13.01
CA ASN A 551 -30.16 0.87 12.22
C ASN A 551 -30.75 -0.48 12.64
N ASP A 552 -29.90 -1.46 12.94
CA ASP A 552 -30.33 -2.84 13.12
C ASP A 552 -30.61 -3.17 14.60
N VAL A 553 -30.06 -2.40 15.54
CA VAL A 553 -30.17 -2.67 16.99
C VAL A 553 -30.90 -1.56 17.73
N LEU A 554 -30.53 -0.29 17.53
CA LEU A 554 -31.14 0.82 18.27
C LEU A 554 -32.47 1.27 17.67
N ILE A 555 -32.61 1.28 16.34
CA ILE A 555 -33.81 1.75 15.63
C ILE A 555 -34.35 0.70 14.63
N PRO A 556 -34.63 -0.55 15.06
CA PRO A 556 -35.03 -1.64 14.16
C PRO A 556 -36.39 -1.40 13.46
N SER A 557 -37.19 -0.43 13.90
CA SER A 557 -38.56 -0.17 13.43
C SER A 557 -38.70 0.89 12.34
N ARG A 558 -37.60 1.56 11.91
CA ARG A 558 -37.60 2.55 10.80
C ARG A 558 -37.03 1.99 9.48
N SER A 559 -36.98 0.67 9.31
CA SER A 559 -36.61 0.02 8.04
C SER A 559 -37.88 -0.47 7.32
N LEU A 560 -38.53 0.42 6.58
CA LEU A 560 -39.51 0.10 5.55
C LEU A 560 -39.27 1.00 4.34
#